data_AF-A0AAU2QTK5-F1
#
_entry.id   AF-A0AAU2QTK5-F1
#
_cell.length_a   1.000
_cell.length_b   1.000
_cell.length_c   1.000
_cell.angle_alpha   90.00
_cell.angle_beta   90.00
_cell.angle_gamma   90.00
#
_symmetry.space_group_name_H-M   'P 1'
#
loop_
_entity.id
_entity.type
_entity.pdbx_description
1 polymer ?
#
loop_
_entity_poly.entity_id
_entity_poly.type
_entity_poly.pdbx_seq_one_letter_code
_entity_poly.pdbx_strand_id
1 'polypeptide(L)'
;MVRATRADVGRDPALYPTAYGRLEAEVRTAGRTGKPVPEVRSSALAELLRTDILDTPAWRAHYVCLSLAGSRTGDAVAVLERAGLWKRAEKEAFAYLRSPDPEDDALTSLATRAAFLETLSCTGRDGDVPRAAVDRLATDTARARQPVPALYAVEALRSIGVRVRPVRALRDADVLLEGGCTALDPIQRAALALLRQRATPQTRDCLMPALHNPDPQTRWLARRALTIDANRDASSLPPPSGLIRADGLVAKTPAQLGTLTATYDAARALTAGAQQGRVPDWLTQQLRQLGSDPALEPSDRVLLAMTCHRLSLACGPQAEKGAKEVGELSVPRRLTQENQRRWYAATVARAEFGLPCRHAAIELSQGEGSGLSARSLRIVVALADAGCSGEAERLTEKADLVAQARRSLREGDLLSASDAVQAALASDQSIPQTFWDDLPALVKRYRDTKYPSLYADSPGGTASADATRAAYYLLA
;
A
#
# COMPACT_ATOMS: atom_id res chain seq x y z
N MET A 1 4.14 2.51 -29.37
CA MET A 1 4.02 4.00 -29.32
C MET A 1 2.85 4.41 -28.44
N VAL A 2 3.05 4.77 -27.18
CA VAL A 2 1.99 5.41 -26.36
C VAL A 2 2.63 6.35 -25.33
N ARG A 3 2.16 7.60 -25.27
CA ARG A 3 2.35 8.50 -24.13
C ARG A 3 1.26 8.14 -23.13
N ALA A 4 1.57 7.36 -22.09
CA ALA A 4 0.71 7.33 -20.91
C ALA A 4 0.74 8.74 -20.34
N THR A 5 -0.38 9.45 -20.39
CA THR A 5 -0.43 10.79 -19.81
C THR A 5 -0.47 10.67 -18.29
N ARG A 6 -0.11 11.73 -17.56
CA ARG A 6 -0.22 11.80 -16.08
C ARG A 6 -1.63 11.43 -15.56
N ALA A 7 -2.66 11.43 -16.41
CA ALA A 7 -4.03 11.04 -16.07
C ALA A 7 -4.29 9.52 -16.08
N ASP A 8 -3.39 8.72 -16.66
CA ASP A 8 -3.61 7.29 -16.92
C ASP A 8 -2.93 6.38 -15.89
N VAL A 9 -1.86 6.85 -15.24
CA VAL A 9 -1.08 6.08 -14.23
C VAL A 9 -1.71 6.15 -12.82
N GLY A 10 -2.82 6.86 -12.64
CA GLY A 10 -3.46 7.10 -11.33
C GLY A 10 -4.93 6.69 -11.25
N ARG A 11 -5.33 5.62 -11.96
CA ARG A 11 -6.73 5.11 -11.92
C ARG A 11 -6.93 3.89 -11.04
N ASP A 12 -5.83 3.30 -10.58
CA ASP A 12 -5.83 2.08 -9.79
C ASP A 12 -6.20 2.44 -8.35
N PRO A 13 -7.25 1.84 -7.80
CA PRO A 13 -7.52 1.97 -6.38
C PRO A 13 -6.41 1.28 -5.57
N ALA A 14 -6.14 1.82 -4.39
CA ALA A 14 -5.29 1.16 -3.38
C ALA A 14 -5.91 1.34 -1.99
N LEU A 15 -5.55 0.47 -1.06
CA LEU A 15 -6.19 0.44 0.27
C LEU A 15 -5.94 1.75 1.03
N TYR A 16 -4.69 2.20 1.10
CA TYR A 16 -4.33 3.45 1.78
C TYR A 16 -5.00 4.70 1.18
N PRO A 17 -4.96 4.96 -0.15
CA PRO A 17 -5.72 6.06 -0.74
C PRO A 17 -7.23 5.96 -0.52
N THR A 18 -7.80 4.74 -0.56
CA THR A 18 -9.22 4.52 -0.32
C THR A 18 -9.61 4.87 1.11
N ALA A 19 -8.85 4.39 2.10
CA ALA A 19 -9.08 4.68 3.50
C ALA A 19 -9.11 6.19 3.77
N TYR A 20 -7.99 6.89 3.51
CA TYR A 20 -7.87 8.29 3.89
C TYR A 20 -8.58 9.24 2.94
N GLY A 21 -8.70 8.92 1.65
CA GLY A 21 -9.43 9.76 0.68
C GLY A 21 -10.93 9.78 0.95
N ARG A 22 -11.51 8.66 1.41
CA ARG A 22 -12.91 8.62 1.85
C ARG A 22 -13.09 9.38 3.16
N LEU A 23 -12.24 9.12 4.14
CA LEU A 23 -12.27 9.86 5.41
C LEU A 23 -12.15 11.37 5.20
N GLU A 24 -11.28 11.83 4.29
CA GLU A 24 -11.20 13.24 3.89
C GLU A 24 -12.54 13.76 3.36
N ALA A 25 -13.19 13.00 2.47
CA ALA A 25 -14.45 13.38 1.84
C ALA A 25 -15.64 13.34 2.81
N GLU A 26 -15.57 12.55 3.86
CA GLU A 26 -16.60 12.42 4.90
C GLU A 26 -16.48 13.49 5.99
N VAL A 27 -15.36 14.23 6.08
CA VAL A 27 -15.28 15.40 6.97
C VAL A 27 -16.27 16.46 6.47
N ARG A 28 -17.44 16.52 7.15
CA ARG A 28 -18.59 17.36 6.81
C ARG A 28 -18.20 18.74 6.28
N THR A 29 -18.42 18.98 4.99
CA THR A 29 -18.68 20.33 4.48
C THR A 29 -20.13 20.66 4.86
N ALA A 30 -20.32 21.63 5.73
CA ALA A 30 -21.65 22.11 6.12
C ALA A 30 -22.32 22.73 4.89
N GLY A 31 -23.10 21.94 4.15
CA GLY A 31 -23.82 22.39 2.97
C GLY A 31 -24.41 21.22 2.20
N ARG A 32 -25.73 21.25 2.01
CA ARG A 32 -26.57 20.28 1.27
C ARG A 32 -26.22 20.10 -0.22
N THR A 33 -25.02 20.50 -0.67
CA THR A 33 -24.63 20.56 -2.08
C THR A 33 -23.51 19.58 -2.46
N GLY A 34 -22.89 18.89 -1.51
CA GLY A 34 -21.98 17.79 -1.80
C GLY A 34 -22.76 16.55 -2.23
N LYS A 35 -22.45 15.98 -3.41
CA LYS A 35 -22.90 14.61 -3.72
C LYS A 35 -22.42 13.69 -2.58
N PRO A 36 -23.26 12.79 -2.06
CA PRO A 36 -22.83 11.86 -1.02
C PRO A 36 -21.62 11.07 -1.54
N VAL A 37 -20.66 10.83 -0.66
CA VAL A 37 -19.54 9.93 -0.94
C VAL A 37 -20.13 8.59 -1.39
N PRO A 38 -19.81 8.10 -2.61
CA PRO A 38 -20.36 6.84 -3.10
C PRO A 38 -20.14 5.70 -2.09
N GLU A 39 -21.15 4.85 -1.90
CA GLU A 39 -21.01 3.66 -1.05
C GLU A 39 -19.91 2.74 -1.59
N VAL A 40 -19.18 2.11 -0.67
CA VAL A 40 -18.15 1.13 -1.05
C VAL A 40 -18.82 -0.15 -1.51
N ARG A 41 -18.54 -0.57 -2.74
CA ARG A 41 -18.91 -1.91 -3.21
C ARG A 41 -18.05 -2.95 -2.50
N SER A 42 -18.65 -3.70 -1.59
CA SER A 42 -17.96 -4.70 -0.77
C SER A 42 -17.21 -5.77 -1.58
N SER A 43 -17.65 -6.08 -2.81
CA SER A 43 -16.93 -7.00 -3.71
C SER A 43 -15.65 -6.38 -4.26
N ALA A 44 -15.69 -5.10 -4.65
CA ALA A 44 -14.53 -4.39 -5.18
C ALA A 44 -13.47 -4.16 -4.11
N LEU A 45 -13.88 -3.80 -2.88
CA LEU A 45 -12.94 -3.67 -1.76
C LEU A 45 -12.35 -5.04 -1.36
N ALA A 46 -13.16 -6.11 -1.35
CA ALA A 46 -12.67 -7.48 -1.10
C ALA A 46 -11.65 -7.94 -2.15
N GLU A 47 -11.83 -7.57 -3.42
CA GLU A 47 -10.85 -7.87 -4.46
C GLU A 47 -9.55 -7.09 -4.26
N LEU A 48 -9.66 -5.78 -3.97
CA LEU A 48 -8.51 -4.93 -3.69
C LEU A 48 -7.65 -5.46 -2.52
N LEU A 49 -8.29 -5.99 -1.48
CA LEU A 49 -7.63 -6.65 -0.34
C LEU A 49 -6.78 -7.88 -0.74
N ARG A 50 -7.22 -8.64 -1.76
CA ARG A 50 -6.51 -9.83 -2.25
C ARG A 50 -5.30 -9.45 -3.08
N THR A 51 -5.40 -8.37 -3.86
CA THR A 51 -4.36 -7.93 -4.80
C THR A 51 -3.33 -7.03 -4.15
N ASP A 52 -3.71 -6.18 -3.20
CA ASP A 52 -2.83 -5.25 -2.49
C ASP A 52 -2.02 -5.98 -1.39
N ILE A 53 -1.00 -6.73 -1.82
CA ILE A 53 -0.27 -7.66 -0.94
C ILE A 53 0.89 -7.05 -0.15
N LEU A 54 1.20 -5.78 -0.39
CA LEU A 54 2.37 -5.12 0.19
C LEU A 54 2.20 -4.81 1.68
N ASP A 55 0.96 -4.76 2.15
CA ASP A 55 0.64 -4.64 3.57
C ASP A 55 0.37 -6.00 4.22
N THR A 56 0.55 -6.09 5.53
CA THR A 56 0.21 -7.31 6.27
C THR A 56 -1.31 -7.47 6.40
N PRO A 57 -1.85 -8.68 6.64
CA PRO A 57 -3.27 -8.88 6.90
C PRO A 57 -3.89 -7.89 7.89
N ALA A 58 -3.19 -7.58 9.00
CA ALA A 58 -3.68 -6.62 10.00
C ALA A 58 -3.71 -5.17 9.47
N TRP A 59 -2.69 -4.73 8.73
CA TRP A 59 -2.68 -3.41 8.10
C TRP A 59 -3.74 -3.25 7.03
N ARG A 60 -3.96 -4.28 6.20
CA ARG A 60 -5.04 -4.25 5.22
C ARG A 60 -6.41 -4.17 5.89
N ALA A 61 -6.61 -4.91 6.98
CA ALA A 61 -7.83 -4.83 7.77
C ALA A 61 -8.03 -3.45 8.41
N HIS A 62 -6.96 -2.81 8.87
CA HIS A 62 -7.00 -1.43 9.34
C HIS A 62 -7.53 -0.48 8.26
N TYR A 63 -7.00 -0.54 7.04
CA TYR A 63 -7.48 0.31 5.94
C TYR A 63 -8.93 0.03 5.53
N VAL A 64 -9.40 -1.22 5.66
CA VAL A 64 -10.83 -1.55 5.45
C VAL A 64 -11.70 -0.89 6.51
N CYS A 65 -11.30 -0.97 7.77
CA CYS A 65 -12.00 -0.32 8.87
C CYS A 65 -12.09 1.19 8.68
N LEU A 66 -10.99 1.83 8.25
CA LEU A 66 -11.00 3.24 7.90
C LEU A 66 -11.88 3.56 6.69
N SER A 67 -11.84 2.72 5.64
CA SER A 67 -12.63 2.93 4.41
C SER A 67 -14.14 2.81 4.63
N LEU A 68 -14.54 2.05 5.66
CA LEU A 68 -15.93 1.79 6.04
C LEU A 68 -16.34 2.55 7.32
N ALA A 69 -15.55 3.54 7.76
CA ALA A 69 -15.87 4.34 8.93
C ALA A 69 -17.28 4.96 8.77
N GLY A 70 -18.12 4.83 9.81
CA GLY A 70 -19.52 5.31 9.77
C GLY A 70 -20.52 4.38 9.07
N SER A 71 -20.08 3.23 8.54
CA SER A 71 -20.96 2.16 8.03
C SER A 71 -21.52 1.28 9.17
N ARG A 72 -22.35 0.28 8.85
CA ARG A 72 -22.95 -0.57 9.89
C ARG A 72 -21.89 -1.47 10.53
N THR A 73 -22.04 -1.73 11.81
CA THR A 73 -21.22 -2.71 12.54
C THR A 73 -21.31 -4.07 11.83
N GLY A 74 -20.17 -4.65 11.47
CA GLY A 74 -20.08 -5.94 10.77
C GLY A 74 -19.75 -5.86 9.26
N ASP A 75 -19.88 -4.69 8.62
CA ASP A 75 -19.57 -4.54 7.19
C ASP A 75 -18.08 -4.83 6.88
N ALA A 76 -17.18 -4.40 7.76
CA ALA A 76 -15.75 -4.69 7.65
C ALA A 76 -15.45 -6.19 7.78
N VAL A 77 -16.13 -6.89 8.70
CA VAL A 77 -15.98 -8.35 8.87
C VAL A 77 -16.41 -9.09 7.60
N ALA A 78 -17.56 -8.73 7.02
CA ALA A 78 -18.05 -9.36 5.80
C ALA A 78 -17.09 -9.16 4.59
N VAL A 79 -16.49 -7.97 4.47
CA VAL A 79 -15.47 -7.68 3.44
C VAL A 79 -14.21 -8.50 3.67
N LEU A 80 -13.71 -8.56 4.91
CA LEU A 80 -12.50 -9.30 5.28
C LEU A 80 -12.69 -10.82 5.16
N GLU A 81 -13.87 -11.32 5.47
CA GLU A 81 -14.24 -12.73 5.30
C GLU A 81 -14.28 -13.10 3.82
N ARG A 82 -14.92 -12.26 2.98
CA ARG A 82 -14.93 -12.44 1.53
C ARG A 82 -13.50 -12.42 0.95
N ALA A 83 -12.62 -11.59 1.48
CA ALA A 83 -11.21 -11.55 1.09
C ALA A 83 -10.37 -12.73 1.66
N GLY A 84 -10.93 -13.54 2.56
CA GLY A 84 -10.20 -14.63 3.23
C GLY A 84 -9.12 -14.14 4.20
N LEU A 85 -9.24 -12.92 4.71
CA LEU A 85 -8.23 -12.26 5.55
C LEU A 85 -8.66 -12.12 7.02
N TRP A 86 -9.95 -12.16 7.33
CA TRP A 86 -10.47 -11.84 8.66
C TRP A 86 -9.72 -12.51 9.83
N LYS A 87 -9.69 -13.85 9.87
CA LYS A 87 -9.01 -14.61 10.94
C LYS A 87 -7.50 -14.33 11.01
N ARG A 88 -6.85 -14.09 9.87
CA ARG A 88 -5.41 -13.81 9.80
C ARG A 88 -5.09 -12.42 10.32
N ALA A 89 -5.89 -11.43 9.93
CA ALA A 89 -5.79 -10.06 10.41
C ALA A 89 -5.96 -9.97 11.93
N GLU A 90 -7.00 -10.62 12.49
CA GLU A 90 -7.20 -10.65 13.94
C GLU A 90 -6.05 -11.35 14.67
N LYS A 91 -5.63 -12.52 14.19
CA LYS A 91 -4.50 -13.27 14.78
C LYS A 91 -3.24 -12.41 14.83
N GLU A 92 -2.92 -11.73 13.74
CA GLU A 92 -1.75 -10.87 13.64
C GLU A 92 -1.86 -9.63 14.54
N ALA A 93 -3.02 -8.96 14.54
CA ALA A 93 -3.28 -7.80 15.41
C ALA A 93 -3.13 -8.17 16.89
N PHE A 94 -3.70 -9.30 17.31
CA PHE A 94 -3.51 -9.82 18.68
C PHE A 94 -2.06 -10.19 18.99
N ALA A 95 -1.35 -10.83 18.05
CA ALA A 95 0.03 -11.22 18.25
C ALA A 95 0.92 -10.01 18.48
N TYR A 96 0.78 -8.98 17.64
CA TYR A 96 1.58 -7.77 17.72
C TYR A 96 1.23 -6.92 18.97
N LEU A 97 -0.04 -6.85 19.39
CA LEU A 97 -0.40 -6.19 20.66
C LEU A 97 0.21 -6.87 21.88
N ARG A 98 0.40 -8.20 21.85
CA ARG A 98 1.05 -8.96 22.93
C ARG A 98 2.57 -8.83 22.88
N SER A 99 3.14 -8.89 21.69
CA SER A 99 4.57 -8.86 21.45
C SER A 99 4.87 -8.05 20.19
N PRO A 100 5.05 -6.72 20.31
CA PRO A 100 5.43 -5.87 19.18
C PRO A 100 6.77 -6.32 18.58
N ASP A 101 6.98 -6.00 17.31
CA ASP A 101 8.24 -6.29 16.64
C ASP A 101 9.41 -5.56 17.35
N PRO A 102 10.46 -6.25 17.79
CA PRO A 102 11.61 -5.62 18.43
C PRO A 102 12.44 -4.73 17.49
N GLU A 103 12.28 -4.86 16.16
CA GLU A 103 12.93 -3.99 15.17
C GLU A 103 12.20 -2.63 15.02
N ASP A 104 10.94 -2.52 15.45
CA ASP A 104 10.19 -1.26 15.36
C ASP A 104 10.70 -0.24 16.38
N ASP A 105 10.96 0.98 15.92
CA ASP A 105 11.20 2.11 16.82
C ASP A 105 9.95 2.39 17.68
N ALA A 106 10.13 3.13 18.77
CA ALA A 106 9.06 3.37 19.74
C ALA A 106 7.81 4.06 19.17
N LEU A 107 7.96 4.92 18.16
CA LEU A 107 6.85 5.64 17.55
C LEU A 107 6.14 4.79 16.50
N THR A 108 6.88 4.03 15.70
CA THR A 108 6.32 3.02 14.78
C THR A 108 5.52 1.98 15.57
N SER A 109 6.11 1.43 16.64
CA SER A 109 5.41 0.48 17.52
C SER A 109 4.16 1.06 18.17
N LEU A 110 4.18 2.35 18.54
CA LEU A 110 3.01 3.04 19.09
C LEU A 110 1.89 3.16 18.06
N ALA A 111 2.21 3.61 16.84
CA ALA A 111 1.23 3.78 15.76
C ALA A 111 0.64 2.42 15.32
N THR A 112 1.46 1.38 15.18
CA THR A 112 1.01 0.04 14.80
C THR A 112 0.08 -0.57 15.86
N ARG A 113 0.43 -0.46 17.14
CA ARG A 113 -0.46 -0.92 18.23
C ARG A 113 -1.79 -0.16 18.25
N ALA A 114 -1.77 1.15 18.01
CA ALA A 114 -2.99 1.95 17.93
C ALA A 114 -3.87 1.49 16.76
N ALA A 115 -3.30 1.35 15.57
CA ALA A 115 -3.99 0.89 14.37
C ALA A 115 -4.61 -0.50 14.57
N PHE A 116 -3.86 -1.43 15.19
CA PHE A 116 -4.33 -2.80 15.42
C PHE A 116 -5.38 -2.89 16.52
N LEU A 117 -5.33 -2.01 17.54
CA LEU A 117 -6.42 -1.88 18.50
C LEU A 117 -7.69 -1.38 17.83
N GLU A 118 -7.60 -0.37 16.95
CA GLU A 118 -8.75 0.11 16.17
C GLU A 118 -9.30 -0.98 15.24
N THR A 119 -8.43 -1.77 14.60
CA THR A 119 -8.84 -2.92 13.78
C THR A 119 -9.66 -3.90 14.61
N LEU A 120 -9.19 -4.26 15.82
CA LEU A 120 -9.92 -5.20 16.68
C LEU A 120 -11.24 -4.61 17.20
N SER A 121 -11.29 -3.31 17.51
CA SER A 121 -12.55 -2.63 17.85
C SER A 121 -13.54 -2.64 16.69
N CYS A 122 -13.08 -2.30 15.49
CA CYS A 122 -13.87 -2.35 14.26
C CYS A 122 -14.42 -3.75 13.92
N THR A 123 -13.67 -4.83 14.20
CA THR A 123 -14.13 -6.21 14.01
C THR A 123 -14.88 -6.79 15.21
N GLY A 124 -15.12 -6.01 16.27
CA GLY A 124 -15.88 -6.42 17.45
C GLY A 124 -15.12 -7.36 18.40
N ARG A 125 -13.78 -7.27 18.41
CA ARG A 125 -12.85 -8.11 19.19
C ARG A 125 -12.00 -7.32 20.19
N ASP A 126 -12.31 -6.05 20.42
CA ASP A 126 -11.65 -5.23 21.43
C ASP A 126 -11.79 -5.78 22.85
N GLY A 127 -12.91 -6.43 23.17
CA GLY A 127 -13.14 -7.09 24.46
C GLY A 127 -12.17 -8.24 24.77
N ASP A 128 -11.52 -8.80 23.76
CA ASP A 128 -10.55 -9.90 23.90
C ASP A 128 -9.10 -9.38 24.01
N VAL A 129 -8.88 -8.06 23.91
CA VAL A 129 -7.54 -7.48 24.01
C VAL A 129 -7.05 -7.56 25.45
N PRO A 130 -5.83 -8.11 25.71
CA PRO A 130 -5.29 -8.18 27.05
C PRO A 130 -5.19 -6.78 27.68
N ARG A 131 -5.73 -6.62 28.89
CA ARG A 131 -5.69 -5.33 29.62
C ARG A 131 -4.29 -4.77 29.76
N ALA A 132 -3.29 -5.63 29.98
CA ALA A 132 -1.88 -5.24 30.04
C ALA A 132 -1.38 -4.59 28.73
N ALA A 133 -1.86 -5.02 27.57
CA ALA A 133 -1.51 -4.40 26.29
C ALA A 133 -2.11 -2.99 26.15
N VAL A 134 -3.36 -2.82 26.60
CA VAL A 134 -4.05 -1.52 26.65
C VAL A 134 -3.36 -0.56 27.61
N ASP A 135 -3.02 -1.02 28.82
CA ASP A 135 -2.33 -0.20 29.83
C ASP A 135 -0.93 0.22 29.36
N ARG A 136 -0.22 -0.66 28.66
CA ARG A 136 1.08 -0.35 28.04
C ARG A 136 0.94 0.66 26.91
N LEU A 137 -0.04 0.48 26.02
CA LEU A 137 -0.35 1.46 24.96
C LEU A 137 -0.63 2.83 25.57
N ALA A 138 -1.49 2.91 26.58
CA ALA A 138 -1.81 4.14 27.31
C ALA A 138 -0.57 4.82 27.92
N THR A 139 0.30 4.04 28.56
CA THR A 139 1.54 4.55 29.16
C THR A 139 2.49 5.11 28.09
N ASP A 140 2.63 4.43 26.97
CA ASP A 140 3.51 4.86 25.88
C ASP A 140 2.93 6.08 25.15
N THR A 141 1.62 6.17 24.97
CA THR A 141 0.93 7.36 24.46
C THR A 141 1.23 8.60 25.30
N ALA A 142 1.25 8.49 26.63
CA ALA A 142 1.61 9.60 27.52
C ALA A 142 3.07 10.07 27.34
N ARG A 143 3.96 9.16 26.90
CA ARG A 143 5.39 9.38 26.70
C ARG A 143 5.77 9.75 25.27
N ALA A 144 4.85 9.59 24.32
CA ALA A 144 5.03 9.95 22.92
C ALA A 144 5.35 11.44 22.78
N ARG A 145 6.41 11.77 22.03
CA ARG A 145 6.81 13.16 21.77
C ARG A 145 6.22 13.71 20.48
N GLN A 146 5.98 12.85 19.49
CA GLN A 146 5.43 13.27 18.20
C GLN A 146 3.89 13.31 18.24
N PRO A 147 3.26 14.41 17.78
CA PRO A 147 1.81 14.56 17.75
C PRO A 147 1.04 13.47 16.98
N VAL A 148 1.49 13.06 15.79
CA VAL A 148 0.74 12.11 14.93
C VAL A 148 0.57 10.73 15.58
N PRO A 149 1.64 10.01 15.97
CA PRO A 149 1.49 8.72 16.68
C PRO A 149 0.70 8.84 17.99
N ALA A 150 0.84 9.96 18.70
CA ALA A 150 0.10 10.23 19.92
C ALA A 150 -1.41 10.42 19.66
N LEU A 151 -1.79 11.13 18.59
CA LEU A 151 -3.18 11.32 18.20
C LEU A 151 -3.85 9.97 17.91
N TYR A 152 -3.24 9.15 17.04
CA TYR A 152 -3.80 7.84 16.70
C TYR A 152 -3.95 6.95 17.92
N ALA A 153 -2.96 6.91 18.80
CA ALA A 153 -3.07 6.12 20.03
C ALA A 153 -4.15 6.66 20.99
N VAL A 154 -4.33 7.98 21.11
CA VAL A 154 -5.43 8.59 21.89
C VAL A 154 -6.79 8.21 21.30
N GLU A 155 -6.95 8.23 19.97
CA GLU A 155 -8.20 7.90 19.29
C GLU A 155 -8.53 6.41 19.42
N ALA A 156 -7.56 5.54 19.21
CA ALA A 156 -7.66 4.10 19.40
C ALA A 156 -8.11 3.74 20.83
N LEU A 157 -7.44 4.30 21.84
CA LEU A 157 -7.79 4.08 23.25
C LEU A 157 -9.17 4.64 23.60
N ARG A 158 -9.54 5.80 23.04
CA ARG A 158 -10.86 6.40 23.27
C ARG A 158 -11.98 5.51 22.72
N SER A 159 -11.75 4.85 21.58
CA SER A 159 -12.74 3.96 20.95
C SER A 159 -13.18 2.81 21.87
N ILE A 160 -12.31 2.38 22.78
CA ILE A 160 -12.57 1.32 23.78
C ILE A 160 -12.80 1.88 25.20
N GLY A 161 -13.10 3.18 25.31
CA GLY A 161 -13.44 3.83 26.59
C GLY A 161 -12.24 4.23 27.47
N VAL A 162 -11.00 4.11 27.00
CA VAL A 162 -9.80 4.50 27.75
C VAL A 162 -9.39 5.93 27.43
N ARG A 163 -9.29 6.79 28.45
CA ARG A 163 -8.87 8.19 28.29
C ARG A 163 -7.39 8.35 28.65
N VAL A 164 -6.62 8.90 27.72
CA VAL A 164 -5.20 9.22 27.93
C VAL A 164 -4.89 10.63 27.49
N ARG A 165 -4.04 11.32 28.25
CA ARG A 165 -3.49 12.62 27.91
C ARG A 165 -2.05 12.44 27.41
N PRO A 166 -1.72 12.81 26.16
CA PRO A 166 -0.36 12.69 25.63
C PRO A 166 0.52 13.85 26.13
N VAL A 167 0.93 13.78 27.41
CA VAL A 167 1.58 14.89 28.13
C VAL A 167 2.83 15.39 27.41
N ARG A 168 3.65 14.49 26.87
CA ARG A 168 4.91 14.89 26.20
C ARG A 168 4.69 15.54 24.84
N ALA A 169 3.81 15.00 24.00
CA ALA A 169 3.44 15.63 22.73
C ALA A 169 2.79 17.01 22.93
N LEU A 170 2.13 17.23 24.07
CA LEU A 170 1.47 18.50 24.39
C LEU A 170 2.35 19.53 25.08
N ARG A 171 3.59 19.20 25.50
CA ARG A 171 4.41 20.04 26.39
C ARG A 171 4.61 21.46 25.84
N ASP A 172 4.93 21.57 24.56
CA ASP A 172 5.23 22.85 23.90
C ASP A 172 4.17 23.22 22.84
N ALA A 173 2.97 22.65 22.96
CA ALA A 173 1.97 22.71 21.90
C ALA A 173 1.56 24.14 21.55
N ASP A 174 1.36 25.00 22.55
CA ASP A 174 0.89 26.36 22.34
C ASP A 174 1.93 27.19 21.57
N VAL A 175 3.21 27.06 21.94
CA VAL A 175 4.33 27.69 21.22
C VAL A 175 4.44 27.19 19.77
N LEU A 176 4.34 25.87 19.56
CA LEU A 176 4.43 25.27 18.21
C LEU A 176 3.24 25.65 17.31
N LEU A 177 2.03 25.73 17.87
CA LEU A 177 0.82 26.11 17.12
C LEU A 177 0.76 27.61 16.79
N GLU A 178 1.42 28.46 17.56
CA GLU A 178 1.58 29.90 17.31
C GLU A 178 2.81 30.23 16.43
N GLY A 179 3.79 29.32 16.35
CA GLY A 179 4.94 29.45 15.47
C GLY A 179 4.59 29.43 13.98
N GLY A 180 5.48 29.97 13.15
CA GLY A 180 5.33 30.02 11.69
C GLY A 180 5.21 28.65 11.02
N CYS A 181 4.76 28.60 9.77
CA CYS A 181 4.38 27.35 9.09
C CYS A 181 5.53 26.36 8.87
N THR A 182 6.78 26.81 8.92
CA THR A 182 7.97 25.96 8.82
C THR A 182 8.38 25.31 10.14
N ALA A 183 7.83 25.76 11.27
CA ALA A 183 8.19 25.23 12.60
C ALA A 183 7.68 23.80 12.84
N LEU A 184 6.66 23.37 12.10
CA LEU A 184 6.07 22.05 12.23
C LEU A 184 5.47 21.63 10.89
N ASP A 185 5.73 20.41 10.46
CA ASP A 185 5.12 19.89 9.25
C ASP A 185 3.58 19.90 9.35
N PRO A 186 2.85 19.94 8.23
CA PRO A 186 1.40 20.09 8.25
C PRO A 186 0.67 18.94 8.96
N ILE A 187 1.15 17.70 8.87
CA ILE A 187 0.47 16.54 9.46
C ILE A 187 0.63 16.54 10.99
N GLN A 188 1.82 16.89 11.50
CA GLN A 188 2.08 17.06 12.93
C GLN A 188 1.34 18.26 13.49
N ARG A 189 1.27 19.38 12.76
CA ARG A 189 0.49 20.56 13.17
C ARG A 189 -1.01 20.25 13.27
N ALA A 190 -1.56 19.56 12.28
CA ALA A 190 -2.95 19.11 12.31
C ALA A 190 -3.21 18.17 13.49
N ALA A 191 -2.33 17.20 13.72
CA ALA A 191 -2.46 16.28 14.84
C ALA A 191 -2.38 16.98 16.20
N LEU A 192 -1.46 17.94 16.35
CA LEU A 192 -1.31 18.72 17.57
C LEU A 192 -2.53 19.61 17.85
N ALA A 193 -3.10 20.23 16.81
CA ALA A 193 -4.33 21.01 16.90
C ALA A 193 -5.52 20.13 17.34
N LEU A 194 -5.64 18.91 16.79
CA LEU A 194 -6.66 17.92 17.17
C LEU A 194 -6.47 17.41 18.60
N LEU A 195 -5.24 17.14 19.03
CA LEU A 195 -4.94 16.75 20.41
C LEU A 195 -5.30 17.86 21.41
N ARG A 196 -5.09 19.12 21.02
CA ARG A 196 -5.48 20.30 21.82
C ARG A 196 -6.93 20.69 21.67
N GLN A 197 -7.65 20.13 20.69
CA GLN A 197 -8.99 20.55 20.31
C GLN A 197 -9.07 22.07 20.11
N ARG A 198 -8.09 22.64 19.41
CA ARG A 198 -8.01 24.08 19.13
C ARG A 198 -7.30 24.35 17.82
N ALA A 199 -7.88 25.19 16.97
CA ALA A 199 -7.20 25.74 15.80
C ALA A 199 -6.96 27.25 15.99
N THR A 200 -5.70 27.68 16.07
CA THR A 200 -5.34 29.11 16.06
C THR A 200 -5.48 29.70 14.65
N PRO A 201 -5.61 31.03 14.48
CA PRO A 201 -5.56 31.66 13.15
C PRO A 201 -4.30 31.25 12.37
N GLN A 202 -3.13 31.30 13.01
CA GLN A 202 -1.86 30.85 12.43
C GLN A 202 -1.91 29.38 11.97
N THR A 203 -2.49 28.49 12.79
CA THR A 203 -2.66 27.08 12.41
C THR A 203 -3.57 26.93 11.20
N ARG A 204 -4.65 27.72 11.10
CA ARG A 204 -5.53 27.68 9.92
C ARG A 204 -4.79 28.11 8.66
N ASP A 205 -4.04 29.21 8.73
CA ASP A 205 -3.26 29.72 7.60
C ASP A 205 -2.21 28.72 7.14
N CYS A 206 -1.54 28.03 8.08
CA CYS A 206 -0.55 27.01 7.75
C CYS A 206 -1.15 25.69 7.23
N LEU A 207 -2.38 25.33 7.63
CA LEU A 207 -3.02 24.09 7.20
C LEU A 207 -3.86 24.24 5.92
N MET A 208 -4.26 25.45 5.53
CA MET A 208 -5.03 25.67 4.31
C MET A 208 -4.32 25.14 3.05
N PRO A 209 -3.00 25.41 2.84
CA PRO A 209 -2.27 24.83 1.70
C PRO A 209 -2.15 23.31 1.78
N ALA A 210 -2.18 22.73 2.98
CA ALA A 210 -2.05 21.29 3.18
C ALA A 210 -3.27 20.50 2.66
N LEU A 211 -4.39 21.16 2.38
CA LEU A 211 -5.53 20.54 1.68
C LEU A 211 -5.23 20.18 0.22
N HIS A 212 -4.10 20.65 -0.33
CA HIS A 212 -3.58 20.24 -1.64
C HIS A 212 -2.40 19.28 -1.53
N ASN A 213 -2.04 18.82 -0.32
CA ASN A 213 -0.96 17.87 -0.13
C ASN A 213 -1.24 16.57 -0.90
N PRO A 214 -0.24 15.97 -1.57
CA PRO A 214 -0.43 14.73 -2.31
C PRO A 214 -0.89 13.54 -1.44
N ASP A 215 -0.51 13.53 -0.16
CA ASP A 215 -0.86 12.50 0.80
C ASP A 215 -2.30 12.71 1.37
N PRO A 216 -3.23 11.75 1.17
CA PRO A 216 -4.59 11.83 1.68
C PRO A 216 -4.67 11.84 3.21
N GLN A 217 -3.74 11.22 3.93
CA GLN A 217 -3.75 11.24 5.40
C GLN A 217 -3.48 12.65 5.93
N THR A 218 -2.49 13.33 5.35
CA THR A 218 -2.21 14.74 5.63
C THR A 218 -3.41 15.63 5.32
N ARG A 219 -4.04 15.48 4.15
CA ARG A 219 -5.25 16.25 3.80
C ARG A 219 -6.40 16.01 4.76
N TRP A 220 -6.66 14.73 5.10
CA TRP A 220 -7.69 14.34 6.03
C TRP A 220 -7.47 14.96 7.41
N LEU A 221 -6.27 14.85 7.99
CA LEU A 221 -5.95 15.44 9.28
C LEU A 221 -6.03 16.97 9.24
N ALA A 222 -5.49 17.61 8.20
CA ALA A 222 -5.58 19.06 8.03
C ALA A 222 -7.03 19.53 7.98
N ARG A 223 -7.89 18.84 7.20
CA ARG A 223 -9.32 19.15 7.12
C ARG A 223 -10.01 18.98 8.47
N ARG A 224 -9.77 17.87 9.19
CA ARG A 224 -10.29 17.66 10.54
C ARG A 224 -9.88 18.79 11.49
N ALA A 225 -8.61 19.17 11.49
CA ALA A 225 -8.08 20.24 12.34
C ALA A 225 -8.72 21.61 12.02
N LEU A 226 -8.91 21.91 10.73
CA LEU A 226 -9.58 23.15 10.28
C LEU A 226 -11.06 23.22 10.70
N THR A 227 -11.69 22.08 11.00
CA THR A 227 -13.10 21.99 11.41
C THR A 227 -13.37 21.99 12.93
N ILE A 228 -12.33 22.02 13.77
CA ILE A 228 -12.47 21.91 15.25
C ILE A 228 -13.43 22.97 15.84
N ASP A 229 -13.39 24.21 15.34
CA ASP A 229 -14.17 25.35 15.86
C ASP A 229 -15.26 25.81 14.88
N ALA A 230 -15.80 24.92 14.05
CA ALA A 230 -16.73 25.25 12.97
C ALA A 230 -18.14 25.65 13.45
N ASN A 231 -18.24 26.74 14.21
CA ASN A 231 -19.34 27.71 14.12
C ASN A 231 -19.18 28.64 12.89
N ARG A 232 -18.06 28.53 12.16
CA ARG A 232 -17.86 29.09 10.82
C ARG A 232 -17.97 27.98 9.79
N ASP A 233 -18.74 28.28 8.75
CA ASP A 233 -19.13 27.44 7.63
C ASP A 233 -18.00 26.54 7.07
N ALA A 234 -18.09 25.23 7.34
CA ALA A 234 -17.23 24.23 6.69
C ALA A 234 -17.40 24.18 5.15
N SER A 235 -18.33 24.96 4.58
CA SER A 235 -18.45 25.23 3.15
C SER A 235 -17.36 26.17 2.59
N SER A 236 -16.56 26.81 3.43
CA SER A 236 -15.44 27.66 2.98
C SER A 236 -14.15 26.89 2.67
N LEU A 237 -14.09 25.60 2.96
CA LEU A 237 -12.92 24.77 2.67
C LEU A 237 -12.96 24.30 1.21
N PRO A 238 -11.81 24.23 0.51
CA PRO A 238 -11.70 23.57 -0.79
C PRO A 238 -12.32 22.17 -0.77
N PRO A 239 -12.94 21.71 -1.87
CA PRO A 239 -13.47 20.36 -1.95
C PRO A 239 -12.35 19.32 -1.77
N PRO A 240 -12.66 18.10 -1.30
CA PRO A 240 -11.70 16.99 -1.24
C PRO A 240 -11.05 16.74 -2.61
N SER A 241 -9.75 16.47 -2.62
CA SER A 241 -8.98 16.33 -3.88
C SER A 241 -8.95 14.90 -4.45
N GLY A 242 -9.43 13.90 -3.70
CA GLY A 242 -9.41 12.49 -4.12
C GLY A 242 -10.52 12.14 -5.14
N LEU A 243 -10.15 11.48 -6.24
CA LEU A 243 -11.12 10.93 -7.19
C LEU A 243 -11.73 9.64 -6.61
N ILE A 244 -12.92 9.77 -6.01
CA ILE A 244 -13.72 8.63 -5.57
C ILE A 244 -14.49 8.08 -6.78
N ARG A 245 -14.23 6.81 -7.11
CA ARG A 245 -14.87 6.10 -8.20
C ARG A 245 -16.32 5.75 -7.86
N ALA A 246 -17.09 5.33 -8.87
CA ALA A 246 -18.49 4.91 -8.69
C ALA A 246 -18.67 3.65 -7.83
N ASP A 247 -17.60 2.87 -7.63
CA ASP A 247 -17.54 1.72 -6.72
C ASP A 247 -17.13 2.10 -5.29
N GLY A 248 -16.91 3.40 -5.03
CA GLY A 248 -16.50 3.93 -3.73
C GLY A 248 -15.01 3.83 -3.43
N LEU A 249 -14.21 3.27 -4.34
CA LEU A 249 -12.75 3.16 -4.18
C LEU A 249 -12.04 4.44 -4.63
N VAL A 250 -10.89 4.76 -4.04
CA VAL A 250 -10.11 5.97 -4.38
C VAL A 250 -8.85 5.56 -5.11
N ALA A 251 -8.66 6.16 -6.28
CA ALA A 251 -7.49 5.91 -7.09
C ALA A 251 -6.22 6.57 -6.51
N LYS A 252 -5.05 5.96 -6.76
CA LYS A 252 -3.75 6.58 -6.47
C LYS A 252 -3.64 7.92 -7.18
N THR A 253 -3.32 9.00 -6.47
CA THR A 253 -2.99 10.26 -7.14
C THR A 253 -1.65 10.14 -7.88
N PRO A 254 -1.41 10.92 -8.95
CA PRO A 254 -0.11 10.92 -9.63
C PRO A 254 1.08 11.23 -8.73
N ALA A 255 0.87 11.89 -7.59
CA ALA A 255 1.90 12.16 -6.60
C ALA A 255 2.06 11.04 -5.55
N GLN A 256 1.04 10.20 -5.33
CA GLN A 256 1.17 8.95 -4.57
C GLN A 256 1.93 7.86 -5.35
N LEU A 257 1.95 7.96 -6.68
CA LEU A 257 2.96 7.27 -7.49
C LEU A 257 4.39 7.70 -7.13
N GLY A 258 4.56 8.86 -6.50
CA GLY A 258 5.82 9.37 -5.97
C GLY A 258 6.25 8.73 -4.64
N THR A 259 5.49 7.79 -4.07
CA THR A 259 6.06 6.87 -3.07
C THR A 259 7.04 5.95 -3.78
N LEU A 260 8.20 5.67 -3.17
CA LEU A 260 9.25 4.89 -3.83
C LEU A 260 8.78 3.50 -4.27
N THR A 261 7.87 2.88 -3.52
CA THR A 261 7.20 1.63 -3.91
C THR A 261 6.36 1.78 -5.18
N ALA A 262 5.46 2.77 -5.22
CA ALA A 262 4.63 2.98 -6.40
C ALA A 262 5.45 3.49 -7.60
N THR A 263 6.54 4.21 -7.37
CA THR A 263 7.47 4.60 -8.42
C THR A 263 8.21 3.40 -8.98
N TYR A 264 8.63 2.47 -8.12
CA TYR A 264 9.25 1.22 -8.55
C TYR A 264 8.30 0.39 -9.44
N ASP A 265 7.03 0.24 -9.06
CA ASP A 265 6.04 -0.46 -9.90
C ASP A 265 5.82 0.24 -11.25
N ALA A 266 5.76 1.58 -11.26
CA ALA A 266 5.69 2.36 -12.49
C ALA A 266 6.96 2.17 -13.36
N ALA A 267 8.14 2.12 -12.74
CA ALA A 267 9.39 1.82 -13.43
C ALA A 267 9.38 0.41 -14.04
N ARG A 268 8.87 -0.60 -13.33
CA ARG A 268 8.68 -1.95 -13.88
C ARG A 268 7.78 -1.93 -15.12
N ALA A 269 6.67 -1.20 -15.07
CA ALA A 269 5.75 -1.09 -16.20
C ALA A 269 6.39 -0.39 -17.42
N LEU A 270 7.13 0.70 -17.20
CA LEU A 270 7.85 1.41 -18.26
C LEU A 270 8.95 0.53 -18.89
N THR A 271 9.69 -0.21 -18.08
CA THR A 271 10.74 -1.13 -18.55
C THR A 271 10.15 -2.31 -19.33
N ALA A 272 9.05 -2.90 -18.85
CA ALA A 272 8.36 -3.98 -19.58
C ALA A 272 7.85 -3.53 -20.96
N GLY A 273 7.44 -2.27 -21.10
CA GLY A 273 7.04 -1.70 -22.39
C GLY A 273 8.19 -1.16 -23.25
N ALA A 274 9.45 -1.37 -22.85
CA ALA A 274 10.64 -0.75 -23.46
C ALA A 274 10.51 0.78 -23.62
N GLN A 275 9.88 1.44 -22.63
CA GLN A 275 9.62 2.88 -22.60
C GLN A 275 10.48 3.61 -21.55
N GLN A 276 11.63 3.06 -21.12
CA GLN A 276 12.47 3.72 -20.10
C GLN A 276 12.87 5.14 -20.51
N GLY A 277 13.09 5.41 -21.81
CA GLY A 277 13.37 6.76 -22.31
C GLY A 277 12.22 7.77 -22.21
N ARG A 278 11.05 7.38 -21.69
CA ARG A 278 9.86 8.24 -21.54
C ARG A 278 9.52 8.56 -20.09
N VAL A 279 10.44 8.33 -19.15
CA VAL A 279 10.25 8.76 -17.76
C VAL A 279 9.98 10.27 -17.73
N PRO A 280 8.87 10.73 -17.12
CA PRO A 280 8.59 12.15 -17.02
C PRO A 280 9.65 12.92 -16.21
N ASP A 281 9.98 14.14 -16.62
CA ASP A 281 11.04 14.94 -15.99
C ASP A 281 10.83 15.16 -14.49
N TRP A 282 9.59 15.37 -14.06
CA TRP A 282 9.25 15.54 -12.64
C TRP A 282 9.64 14.32 -11.80
N LEU A 283 9.52 13.12 -12.35
CA LEU A 283 9.84 11.88 -11.65
C LEU A 283 11.35 11.72 -11.52
N THR A 284 12.07 12.01 -12.61
CA THR A 284 13.54 12.05 -12.61
C THR A 284 14.08 13.07 -11.60
N GLN A 285 13.49 14.26 -11.53
CA GLN A 285 13.86 15.30 -10.57
C GLN A 285 13.60 14.85 -9.13
N GLN A 286 12.43 14.27 -8.85
CA GLN A 286 12.08 13.78 -7.52
C GLN A 286 13.02 12.66 -7.06
N LEU A 287 13.32 11.68 -7.92
CA LEU A 287 14.24 10.58 -7.58
C LEU A 287 15.65 11.07 -7.29
N ARG A 288 16.13 12.09 -8.04
CA ARG A 288 17.42 12.74 -7.76
C ARG A 288 17.40 13.53 -6.46
N GLN A 289 16.29 14.19 -6.14
CA GLN A 289 16.13 14.92 -4.88
C GLN A 289 16.20 13.95 -3.69
N LEU A 290 15.45 12.85 -3.73
CA LEU A 290 15.52 11.78 -2.73
C LEU A 290 16.91 11.17 -2.65
N GLY A 291 17.55 10.95 -3.80
CA GLY A 291 18.92 10.44 -3.83
C GLY A 291 19.99 11.37 -3.29
N SER A 292 19.66 12.65 -3.09
CA SER A 292 20.51 13.64 -2.44
C SER A 292 20.22 13.82 -0.95
N ASP A 293 19.13 13.24 -0.43
CA ASP A 293 18.69 13.44 0.95
C ASP A 293 19.52 12.57 1.93
N PRO A 294 20.38 13.16 2.79
CA PRO A 294 21.16 12.39 3.74
C PRO A 294 20.32 11.64 4.78
N ALA A 295 19.08 12.06 5.01
CA ALA A 295 18.18 11.49 6.02
C ALA A 295 17.29 10.35 5.51
N LEU A 296 17.40 9.96 4.23
CA LEU A 296 16.56 8.92 3.66
C LEU A 296 16.80 7.57 4.35
N GLU A 297 15.75 6.91 4.83
CA GLU A 297 15.81 5.64 5.57
C GLU A 297 16.33 4.46 4.71
N PRO A 298 16.98 3.44 5.31
CA PRO A 298 17.55 2.32 4.55
C PRO A 298 16.57 1.60 3.61
N SER A 299 15.34 1.34 4.06
CA SER A 299 14.31 0.70 3.22
C SER A 299 13.97 1.52 1.98
N ASP A 300 13.94 2.85 2.14
CA ASP A 300 13.67 3.79 1.06
C ASP A 300 14.88 3.92 0.13
N ARG A 301 16.11 3.87 0.67
CA ARG A 301 17.33 3.82 -0.16
C ARG A 301 17.34 2.60 -1.08
N VAL A 302 16.95 1.43 -0.59
CA VAL A 302 16.83 0.21 -1.40
C VAL A 302 15.80 0.39 -2.52
N LEU A 303 14.59 0.87 -2.21
CA LEU A 303 13.55 1.09 -3.23
C LEU A 303 13.94 2.16 -4.25
N LEU A 304 14.60 3.23 -3.81
CA LEU A 304 15.18 4.25 -4.68
C LEU A 304 16.22 3.64 -5.61
N ALA A 305 17.14 2.82 -5.07
CA ALA A 305 18.17 2.16 -5.86
C ALA A 305 17.55 1.25 -6.93
N MET A 306 16.59 0.40 -6.55
CA MET A 306 15.89 -0.50 -7.49
C MET A 306 15.18 0.29 -8.59
N THR A 307 14.47 1.36 -8.23
CA THR A 307 13.77 2.24 -9.18
C THR A 307 14.74 2.86 -10.18
N CYS A 308 15.83 3.44 -9.67
CA CYS A 308 16.82 4.12 -10.49
C CYS A 308 17.60 3.16 -11.39
N HIS A 309 17.94 1.97 -10.87
CA HIS A 309 18.53 0.90 -11.67
C HIS A 309 17.63 0.53 -12.85
N ARG A 310 16.34 0.28 -12.58
CA ARG A 310 15.36 -0.16 -13.59
C ARG A 310 15.09 0.89 -14.67
N LEU A 311 15.14 2.18 -14.31
CA LEU A 311 14.98 3.31 -15.23
C LEU A 311 16.29 3.73 -15.90
N SER A 312 17.41 3.08 -15.58
CA SER A 312 18.76 3.47 -16.02
C SER A 312 19.10 4.93 -15.68
N LEU A 313 18.69 5.39 -14.49
CA LEU A 313 18.92 6.75 -13.99
C LEU A 313 20.02 6.79 -12.92
N ALA A 314 20.93 7.76 -13.04
CA ALA A 314 21.80 8.16 -11.96
C ALA A 314 21.03 9.07 -10.99
N CYS A 315 20.69 8.55 -9.82
CA CYS A 315 19.87 9.25 -8.81
C CYS A 315 20.67 9.85 -7.65
N GLY A 316 21.97 9.58 -7.55
CA GLY A 316 22.85 10.16 -6.53
C GLY A 316 23.23 9.20 -5.39
N PRO A 317 23.93 9.70 -4.36
CA PRO A 317 24.64 8.87 -3.39
C PRO A 317 23.76 7.94 -2.55
N GLN A 318 22.51 8.32 -2.26
CA GLN A 318 21.64 7.41 -1.50
C GLN A 318 21.16 6.21 -2.31
N ALA A 319 20.98 6.37 -3.63
CA ALA A 319 20.69 5.24 -4.50
C ALA A 319 21.89 4.28 -4.59
N GLU A 320 23.12 4.81 -4.62
CA GLU A 320 24.34 4.00 -4.59
C GLU A 320 24.51 3.25 -3.24
N LYS A 321 24.19 3.91 -2.12
CA LYS A 321 24.15 3.26 -0.80
C LYS A 321 23.08 2.17 -0.76
N GLY A 322 21.87 2.45 -1.26
CA GLY A 322 20.80 1.47 -1.35
C GLY A 322 21.20 0.24 -2.15
N ALA A 323 21.90 0.40 -3.28
CA ALA A 323 22.41 -0.72 -4.06
C ALA A 323 23.43 -1.58 -3.27
N LYS A 324 24.25 -0.97 -2.43
CA LYS A 324 25.16 -1.70 -1.51
C LYS A 324 24.38 -2.42 -0.42
N GLU A 325 23.37 -1.77 0.17
CA GLU A 325 22.50 -2.34 1.20
C GLU A 325 21.75 -3.57 0.70
N VAL A 326 21.34 -3.60 -0.58
CA VAL A 326 20.76 -4.81 -1.20
C VAL A 326 21.70 -6.02 -1.13
N GLY A 327 23.00 -5.80 -1.29
CA GLY A 327 24.02 -6.84 -1.14
C GLY A 327 24.04 -7.48 0.26
N GLU A 328 23.73 -6.68 1.27
CA GLU A 328 23.75 -7.04 2.70
C GLU A 328 22.39 -7.58 3.21
N LEU A 329 21.33 -7.45 2.41
CA LEU A 329 20.00 -7.94 2.78
C LEU A 329 20.03 -9.44 3.11
N SER A 330 19.59 -9.74 4.33
CA SER A 330 19.44 -11.10 4.81
C SER A 330 18.14 -11.71 4.29
N VAL A 331 18.26 -12.71 3.42
CA VAL A 331 17.11 -13.53 3.00
C VAL A 331 16.85 -14.58 4.10
N PRO A 332 15.63 -14.66 4.66
CA PRO A 332 15.28 -15.70 5.63
C PRO A 332 15.57 -17.10 5.08
N ARG A 333 16.27 -17.94 5.87
CA ARG A 333 16.63 -19.32 5.48
C ARG A 333 15.42 -20.26 5.32
N ARG A 334 14.26 -19.89 5.82
CA ARG A 334 13.01 -20.64 5.68
C ARG A 334 11.89 -19.67 5.38
N LEU A 335 11.10 -19.93 4.34
CA LEU A 335 9.92 -19.15 4.02
C LEU A 335 8.72 -19.66 4.85
N THR A 336 8.18 -18.79 5.69
CA THR A 336 6.95 -19.02 6.47
C THR A 336 5.87 -18.04 6.04
N GLN A 337 4.63 -18.23 6.48
CA GLN A 337 3.59 -17.21 6.25
C GLN A 337 3.93 -15.87 6.91
N GLU A 338 4.59 -15.90 8.07
CA GLU A 338 4.89 -14.71 8.88
C GLU A 338 6.02 -13.87 8.28
N ASN A 339 7.04 -14.50 7.70
CA ASN A 339 8.19 -13.78 7.13
C ASN A 339 8.12 -13.58 5.61
N GLN A 340 7.02 -13.97 4.97
CA GLN A 340 6.89 -13.95 3.51
C GLN A 340 7.16 -12.57 2.90
N ARG A 341 6.69 -11.50 3.53
CA ARG A 341 6.92 -10.13 3.05
C ARG A 341 8.40 -9.78 3.03
N ARG A 342 9.10 -10.04 4.15
CA ARG A 342 10.54 -9.81 4.29
C ARG A 342 11.34 -10.65 3.32
N TRP A 343 10.94 -11.92 3.15
CA TRP A 343 11.56 -12.81 2.18
C TRP A 343 11.37 -12.29 0.75
N TYR A 344 10.15 -11.93 0.35
CA TYR A 344 9.85 -11.44 -1.00
C TYR A 344 10.60 -10.14 -1.29
N ALA A 345 10.57 -9.17 -0.37
CA ALA A 345 11.28 -7.91 -0.50
C ALA A 345 12.80 -8.12 -0.68
N ALA A 346 13.41 -8.98 0.16
CA ALA A 346 14.84 -9.27 0.05
C ALA A 346 15.20 -10.03 -1.23
N THR A 347 14.41 -11.04 -1.61
CA THR A 347 14.65 -11.85 -2.82
C THR A 347 14.51 -11.00 -4.09
N VAL A 348 13.43 -10.22 -4.22
CA VAL A 348 13.20 -9.35 -5.39
C VAL A 348 14.22 -8.22 -5.47
N ALA A 349 14.56 -7.58 -4.33
CA ALA A 349 15.59 -6.55 -4.33
C ALA A 349 16.93 -7.10 -4.81
N ARG A 350 17.33 -8.27 -4.33
CA ARG A 350 18.58 -8.93 -4.75
C ARG A 350 18.55 -9.34 -6.22
N ALA A 351 17.42 -9.86 -6.70
CA ALA A 351 17.19 -10.22 -8.09
C ALA A 351 17.40 -9.03 -9.03
N GLU A 352 16.87 -7.85 -8.68
CA GLU A 352 17.01 -6.64 -9.51
C GLU A 352 18.45 -6.23 -9.75
N PHE A 353 19.37 -6.58 -8.85
CA PHE A 353 20.79 -6.29 -9.00
C PHE A 353 21.61 -7.51 -9.44
N GLY A 354 20.96 -8.57 -9.93
CA GLY A 354 21.62 -9.78 -10.42
C GLY A 354 22.43 -10.52 -9.35
N LEU A 355 22.07 -10.37 -8.08
CA LEU A 355 22.81 -11.01 -6.99
C LEU A 355 22.47 -12.50 -6.89
N PRO A 356 23.45 -13.35 -6.50
CA PRO A 356 23.22 -14.79 -6.40
C PRO A 356 22.10 -15.16 -5.44
N CYS A 357 21.37 -16.21 -5.82
CA CYS A 357 20.38 -16.88 -5.00
C CYS A 357 20.95 -17.29 -3.65
N ARG A 358 20.24 -16.96 -2.56
CA ARG A 358 20.50 -17.54 -1.24
C ARG A 358 19.46 -18.61 -0.97
N HIS A 359 19.91 -19.80 -0.58
CA HIS A 359 19.02 -20.92 -0.27
C HIS A 359 18.02 -20.53 0.83
N ALA A 360 16.73 -20.76 0.54
CA ALA A 360 15.65 -20.71 1.50
C ALA A 360 14.85 -22.01 1.40
N ALA A 361 14.65 -22.70 2.51
CA ALA A 361 13.75 -23.84 2.57
C ALA A 361 12.30 -23.35 2.44
N ILE A 362 11.59 -23.82 1.42
CA ILE A 362 10.21 -23.41 1.13
C ILE A 362 9.27 -24.60 1.35
N GLU A 363 8.37 -24.44 2.32
CA GLU A 363 7.26 -25.37 2.52
C GLU A 363 6.08 -24.94 1.65
N LEU A 364 5.76 -25.75 0.64
CA LEU A 364 4.53 -25.60 -0.11
C LEU A 364 3.32 -25.95 0.76
N SER A 365 2.19 -25.30 0.47
CA SER A 365 0.93 -25.64 1.14
C SER A 365 0.49 -27.02 0.67
N GLN A 366 0.16 -27.94 1.58
CA GLN A 366 -0.35 -29.26 1.18
C GLN A 366 -1.66 -29.10 0.40
N GLY A 367 -1.73 -29.67 -0.82
CA GLY A 367 -2.92 -29.65 -1.67
C GLY A 367 -2.75 -29.01 -3.06
N GLU A 368 -1.56 -28.52 -3.41
CA GLU A 368 -1.27 -28.02 -4.77
C GLU A 368 -1.09 -29.22 -5.73
N GLY A 369 -2.17 -29.57 -6.43
CA GLY A 369 -2.22 -30.63 -7.45
C GLY A 369 -1.61 -30.17 -8.78
N SER A 370 -2.38 -30.19 -9.87
CA SER A 370 -1.91 -29.84 -11.22
C SER A 370 -1.71 -28.32 -11.47
N GLY A 371 -1.83 -27.49 -10.45
CA GLY A 371 -1.75 -26.03 -10.56
C GLY A 371 -1.37 -25.39 -9.23
N LEU A 372 -0.64 -24.28 -9.30
CA LEU A 372 -0.13 -23.55 -8.14
C LEU A 372 -1.11 -22.47 -7.69
N SER A 373 -1.20 -22.22 -6.38
CA SER A 373 -1.91 -21.04 -5.91
C SER A 373 -1.23 -19.75 -6.40
N ALA A 374 -1.97 -18.63 -6.48
CA ALA A 374 -1.39 -17.32 -6.82
C ALA A 374 -0.22 -16.95 -5.89
N ARG A 375 -0.27 -17.40 -4.63
CA ARG A 375 0.84 -17.25 -3.66
C ARG A 375 2.08 -18.01 -4.12
N SER A 376 1.93 -19.29 -4.47
CA SER A 376 3.04 -20.14 -4.92
C SER A 376 3.61 -19.68 -6.25
N LEU A 377 2.78 -19.24 -7.21
CA LEU A 377 3.23 -18.63 -8.46
C LEU A 377 4.16 -17.43 -8.21
N ARG A 378 3.77 -16.50 -7.34
CA ARG A 378 4.60 -15.33 -7.02
C ARG A 378 5.93 -15.68 -6.33
N ILE A 379 5.95 -16.74 -5.52
CA ILE A 379 7.17 -17.25 -4.90
C ILE A 379 8.11 -17.81 -5.97
N VAL A 380 7.57 -18.62 -6.90
CA VAL A 380 8.33 -19.20 -8.01
C VAL A 380 8.92 -18.10 -8.90
N VAL A 381 8.13 -17.09 -9.27
CA VAL A 381 8.62 -15.95 -10.08
C VAL A 381 9.76 -15.22 -9.36
N ALA A 382 9.60 -14.92 -8.07
CA ALA A 382 10.65 -14.25 -7.31
C ALA A 382 11.93 -15.09 -7.18
N LEU A 383 11.81 -16.41 -7.02
CA LEU A 383 12.96 -17.32 -7.00
C LEU A 383 13.73 -17.29 -8.31
N ALA A 384 13.03 -17.41 -9.43
CA ALA A 384 13.67 -17.45 -10.73
C ALA A 384 14.27 -16.11 -11.13
N ASP A 385 13.59 -15.00 -10.85
CA ASP A 385 14.17 -13.65 -11.01
C ASP A 385 15.48 -13.52 -10.20
N ALA A 386 15.54 -14.15 -9.02
CA ALA A 386 16.74 -14.19 -8.18
C ALA A 386 17.80 -15.23 -8.61
N GLY A 387 17.61 -15.90 -9.75
CA GLY A 387 18.51 -16.94 -10.26
C GLY A 387 18.47 -18.24 -9.45
N CYS A 388 17.40 -18.52 -8.72
CA CYS A 388 17.16 -19.77 -7.98
C CYS A 388 16.42 -20.82 -8.84
N SER A 389 16.83 -21.04 -10.10
CA SER A 389 16.08 -21.86 -11.06
C SER A 389 15.77 -23.27 -10.57
N GLY A 390 16.75 -23.97 -9.98
CA GLY A 390 16.54 -25.34 -9.48
C GLY A 390 15.48 -25.45 -8.37
N GLU A 391 15.31 -24.42 -7.54
CA GLU A 391 14.22 -24.41 -6.54
C GLU A 391 12.88 -24.04 -7.18
N ALA A 392 12.87 -23.12 -8.16
CA ALA A 392 11.68 -22.80 -8.94
C ALA A 392 11.15 -24.02 -9.72
N GLU A 393 12.04 -24.75 -10.40
CA GLU A 393 11.77 -26.02 -11.07
C GLU A 393 11.18 -27.06 -10.12
N ARG A 394 11.81 -27.27 -8.95
CA ARG A 394 11.33 -28.21 -7.93
C ARG A 394 9.90 -27.89 -7.46
N LEU A 395 9.57 -26.60 -7.31
CA LEU A 395 8.24 -26.16 -6.87
C LEU A 395 7.19 -26.26 -7.97
N THR A 396 7.60 -26.30 -9.24
CA THR A 396 6.71 -26.33 -10.40
C THR A 396 6.63 -27.68 -11.11
N GLU A 397 7.45 -28.67 -10.71
CA GLU A 397 7.60 -29.99 -11.35
C GLU A 397 6.26 -30.71 -11.64
N LYS A 398 5.25 -30.52 -10.78
CA LYS A 398 3.93 -31.17 -10.90
C LYS A 398 2.84 -30.27 -11.47
N ALA A 399 3.15 -29.01 -11.75
CA ALA A 399 2.19 -28.02 -12.21
C ALA A 399 2.29 -27.80 -13.72
N ASP A 400 1.15 -27.90 -14.41
CA ASP A 400 1.04 -27.50 -15.81
C ASP A 400 0.71 -26.00 -15.87
N LEU A 401 1.77 -25.19 -15.83
CA LEU A 401 1.66 -23.74 -15.74
C LEU A 401 1.09 -23.12 -17.02
N VAL A 402 1.34 -23.73 -18.18
CA VAL A 402 0.76 -23.28 -19.46
C VAL A 402 -0.75 -23.55 -19.49
N ALA A 403 -1.19 -24.74 -19.07
CA ALA A 403 -2.61 -25.03 -18.94
C ALA A 403 -3.28 -24.13 -17.89
N GLN A 404 -2.60 -23.84 -16.78
CA GLN A 404 -3.07 -22.90 -15.77
C GLN A 404 -3.20 -21.47 -16.32
N ALA A 405 -2.23 -21.00 -17.10
CA ALA A 405 -2.30 -19.69 -17.75
C ALA A 405 -3.47 -19.62 -18.73
N ARG A 406 -3.64 -20.63 -19.59
CA ARG A 406 -4.80 -20.73 -20.52
C ARG A 406 -6.12 -20.71 -19.75
N ARG A 407 -6.21 -21.44 -18.64
CA ARG A 407 -7.41 -21.48 -17.80
C ARG A 407 -7.70 -20.12 -17.18
N SER A 408 -6.70 -19.48 -16.59
CA SER A 408 -6.82 -18.16 -15.96
C SER A 408 -7.28 -17.09 -16.96
N LEU A 409 -6.72 -17.09 -18.18
CA LEU A 409 -7.16 -16.21 -19.27
C LEU A 409 -8.61 -16.46 -19.70
N ARG A 410 -9.08 -17.70 -19.69
CA ARG A 410 -10.48 -18.03 -20.01
C ARG A 410 -11.43 -17.63 -18.88
N GLU A 411 -11.00 -17.81 -17.63
CA GLU A 411 -11.78 -17.53 -16.43
C GLU A 411 -11.84 -16.03 -16.07
N GLY A 412 -10.95 -15.21 -16.64
CA GLY A 412 -11.02 -13.76 -16.44
C GLY A 412 -9.98 -13.22 -15.48
N ASP A 413 -8.88 -13.93 -15.28
CA ASP A 413 -7.79 -13.53 -14.38
C ASP A 413 -6.49 -13.34 -15.16
N LEU A 414 -6.24 -12.09 -15.59
CA LEU A 414 -5.05 -11.73 -16.36
C LEU A 414 -3.77 -11.79 -15.52
N LEU A 415 -3.85 -11.44 -14.24
CA LEU A 415 -2.69 -11.38 -13.35
C LEU A 415 -2.18 -12.79 -13.07
N SER A 416 -3.06 -13.72 -12.69
CA SER A 416 -2.67 -15.12 -12.46
C SER A 416 -2.17 -15.79 -13.75
N ALA A 417 -2.72 -15.41 -14.91
CA ALA A 417 -2.20 -15.90 -16.18
C ALA A 417 -0.77 -15.43 -16.46
N SER A 418 -0.50 -14.14 -16.23
CA SER A 418 0.84 -13.58 -16.39
C SER A 418 1.83 -14.17 -15.39
N ASP A 419 1.44 -14.33 -14.12
CA ASP A 419 2.26 -14.97 -13.09
C ASP A 419 2.56 -16.44 -13.45
N ALA A 420 1.59 -17.17 -14.03
CA ALA A 420 1.80 -18.55 -14.49
C ALA A 420 2.76 -18.67 -15.67
N VAL A 421 2.67 -17.77 -16.66
CA VAL A 421 3.62 -17.74 -17.79
C VAL A 421 5.02 -17.32 -17.34
N GLN A 422 5.10 -16.31 -16.47
CA GLN A 422 6.36 -15.91 -15.84
C GLN A 422 6.98 -17.10 -15.10
N ALA A 423 6.19 -17.82 -14.28
CA ALA A 423 6.64 -19.00 -13.55
C ALA A 423 7.09 -20.14 -14.47
N ALA A 424 6.45 -20.32 -15.63
CA ALA A 424 6.82 -21.33 -16.62
C ALA A 424 8.18 -21.01 -17.27
N LEU A 425 8.36 -19.77 -17.73
CA LEU A 425 9.63 -19.29 -18.28
C LEU A 425 10.76 -19.35 -17.24
N ALA A 426 10.44 -18.93 -16.02
CA ALA A 426 11.31 -18.94 -14.84
C ALA A 426 11.85 -20.33 -14.46
N SER A 427 11.07 -21.37 -14.75
CA SER A 427 11.36 -22.74 -14.35
C SER A 427 11.71 -23.62 -15.55
N ASP A 428 12.16 -22.99 -16.65
CA ASP A 428 12.53 -23.63 -17.91
C ASP A 428 11.48 -24.62 -18.46
N GLN A 429 10.20 -24.40 -18.14
CA GLN A 429 9.11 -25.19 -18.73
C GLN A 429 8.93 -24.78 -20.19
N SER A 430 8.84 -25.78 -21.08
CA SER A 430 8.58 -25.52 -22.49
C SER A 430 7.18 -24.93 -22.69
N ILE A 431 7.11 -23.74 -23.28
CA ILE A 431 5.85 -23.09 -23.66
C ILE A 431 5.61 -23.33 -25.15
N PRO A 432 4.54 -24.08 -25.53
CA PRO A 432 4.24 -24.36 -26.93
C PRO A 432 4.01 -23.10 -27.74
N GLN A 433 4.51 -23.05 -28.99
CA GLN A 433 4.28 -21.91 -29.89
C GLN A 433 2.79 -21.57 -30.07
N THR A 434 1.94 -22.60 -30.08
CA THR A 434 0.48 -22.43 -30.17
C THR A 434 -0.11 -21.62 -29.01
N PHE A 435 0.53 -21.59 -27.84
CA PHE A 435 0.12 -20.70 -26.75
C PHE A 435 0.43 -19.24 -27.08
N TRP A 436 1.63 -18.95 -27.60
CA TRP A 436 2.03 -17.61 -28.04
C TRP A 436 1.15 -17.09 -29.19
N ASP A 437 0.79 -17.98 -30.12
CA ASP A 437 -0.07 -17.62 -31.25
C ASP A 437 -1.51 -17.26 -30.80
N ASP A 438 -2.03 -17.95 -29.77
CA ASP A 438 -3.37 -17.72 -29.22
C ASP A 438 -3.46 -16.48 -28.31
N LEU A 439 -2.34 -16.07 -27.68
CA LEU A 439 -2.28 -15.05 -26.63
C LEU A 439 -2.91 -13.71 -27.02
N PRO A 440 -2.64 -13.13 -28.21
CA PRO A 440 -3.25 -11.86 -28.62
C PRO A 440 -4.79 -11.90 -28.61
N ALA A 441 -5.39 -13.02 -29.02
CA ALA A 441 -6.84 -13.19 -29.00
C ALA A 441 -7.39 -13.33 -27.57
N LEU A 442 -6.68 -14.07 -26.71
CA LEU A 442 -7.05 -14.29 -25.31
C LEU A 442 -6.96 -13.00 -24.48
N VAL A 443 -5.92 -12.18 -24.69
CA VAL A 443 -5.69 -10.94 -23.94
C VAL A 443 -6.59 -9.78 -24.43
N LYS A 444 -7.04 -9.81 -25.69
CA LYS A 444 -7.88 -8.75 -26.29
C LYS A 444 -9.10 -8.38 -25.45
N ARG A 445 -9.74 -9.35 -24.80
CA ARG A 445 -10.95 -9.13 -23.99
C ARG A 445 -10.72 -8.36 -22.69
N TYR A 446 -9.47 -8.23 -22.25
CA TYR A 446 -9.07 -7.48 -21.06
C TYR A 446 -8.76 -6.02 -21.36
N ARG A 447 -8.71 -5.64 -22.64
CA ARG A 447 -8.38 -4.29 -23.09
C ARG A 447 -9.51 -3.32 -22.75
N ASP A 448 -9.16 -2.16 -22.22
CA ASP A 448 -10.11 -1.10 -21.92
C ASP A 448 -10.71 -0.53 -23.22
N THR A 449 -12.04 -0.38 -23.23
CA THR A 449 -12.78 0.05 -24.44
C THR A 449 -12.53 1.51 -24.79
N LYS A 450 -12.23 2.34 -23.80
CA LYS A 450 -11.99 3.78 -23.96
C LYS A 450 -10.51 4.08 -24.19
N TYR A 451 -9.62 3.27 -23.62
CA TYR A 451 -8.17 3.42 -23.71
C TYR A 451 -7.53 2.10 -24.15
N PRO A 452 -7.48 1.82 -25.47
CA PRO A 452 -7.02 0.53 -26.02
C PRO A 452 -5.57 0.13 -25.68
N SER A 453 -4.78 1.03 -25.08
CA SER A 453 -3.43 0.75 -24.58
C SER A 453 -3.40 0.26 -23.13
N LEU A 454 -4.55 0.20 -22.45
CA LEU A 454 -4.65 -0.21 -21.07
C LEU A 454 -5.45 -1.52 -20.96
N TYR A 455 -5.14 -2.31 -19.94
CA TYR A 455 -5.79 -3.59 -19.67
C TYR A 455 -6.31 -3.60 -18.24
N ALA A 456 -7.40 -4.33 -18.01
CA ALA A 456 -8.00 -4.59 -16.72
C ALA A 456 -7.66 -5.99 -16.23
N ASP A 457 -7.73 -6.22 -14.91
CA ASP A 457 -7.42 -7.53 -14.31
C ASP A 457 -8.41 -8.61 -14.79
N SER A 458 -9.64 -8.19 -15.12
CA SER A 458 -10.74 -9.02 -15.64
C SER A 458 -11.45 -8.37 -16.84
N PRO A 459 -12.11 -9.15 -17.72
CA PRO A 459 -12.78 -8.62 -18.91
C PRO A 459 -13.91 -7.65 -18.55
N GLY A 460 -13.91 -6.48 -19.18
CA GLY A 460 -14.87 -5.40 -18.87
C GLY A 460 -14.61 -4.68 -17.53
N GLY A 461 -13.53 -5.03 -16.83
CA GLY A 461 -13.08 -4.34 -15.63
C GLY A 461 -12.50 -2.96 -15.94
N THR A 462 -12.10 -2.24 -14.88
CA THR A 462 -11.36 -0.98 -15.05
C THR A 462 -9.90 -1.29 -15.31
N ALA A 463 -9.30 -0.60 -16.29
CA ALA A 463 -7.87 -0.68 -16.52
C ALA A 463 -7.05 -0.49 -15.22
N SER A 464 -6.03 -1.33 -15.05
CA SER A 464 -5.03 -1.21 -13.99
C SER A 464 -3.60 -1.21 -14.54
N ALA A 465 -2.66 -0.60 -13.82
CA ALA A 465 -1.23 -0.63 -14.13
C ALA A 465 -0.68 -2.06 -14.05
N ASP A 466 -1.11 -2.84 -13.06
CA ASP A 466 -0.70 -4.24 -12.91
C ASP A 466 -1.21 -5.11 -14.06
N ALA A 467 -2.50 -5.00 -14.43
CA ALA A 467 -3.04 -5.68 -15.59
C ALA A 467 -2.37 -5.23 -16.89
N THR A 468 -2.10 -3.93 -17.03
CA THR A 468 -1.44 -3.41 -18.23
C THR A 468 -0.02 -3.95 -18.35
N ARG A 469 0.73 -4.03 -17.24
CA ARG A 469 2.04 -4.66 -17.18
C ARG A 469 1.95 -6.16 -17.48
N ALA A 470 1.00 -6.86 -16.88
CA ALA A 470 0.77 -8.29 -17.09
C ALA A 470 0.44 -8.60 -18.56
N ALA A 471 -0.44 -7.82 -19.18
CA ALA A 471 -0.77 -7.94 -20.60
C ALA A 471 0.43 -7.62 -21.50
N TYR A 472 1.20 -6.57 -21.20
CA TYR A 472 2.40 -6.28 -22.00
C TYR A 472 3.46 -7.35 -21.84
N TYR A 473 3.64 -7.92 -20.65
CA TYR A 473 4.53 -9.05 -20.46
C TYR A 473 4.10 -10.26 -21.30
N LEU A 474 2.80 -10.59 -21.29
CA LEU A 474 2.25 -11.69 -22.07
C LEU A 474 2.31 -11.47 -23.59
N LEU A 475 2.44 -10.23 -24.05
CA LEU A 475 2.44 -9.84 -25.47
C LEU A 475 3.83 -9.41 -25.97
N ALA A 476 4.83 -9.36 -25.10
CA ALA A 476 6.22 -9.06 -25.43
C ALA A 476 6.91 -10.33 -25.91
#